data_AF-A0A0P8YA73-F1
#
_entry.id   AF-A0A0P8YA73-F1
#
_cell.length_a   1.000
_cell.length_b   1.000
_cell.length_c   1.000
_cell.angle_alpha   90.00
_cell.angle_beta   90.00
_cell.angle_gamma   90.00
#
_symmetry.space_group_name_H-M   'P 1'
#
loop_
_entity.id
_entity.type
_entity.pdbx_description
1 polymer ?
#
loop_
_entity_poly.entity_id
_entity_poly.type
_entity_poly.pdbx_seq_one_letter_code
_entity_poly.pdbx_strand_id
1 'polypeptide(L)'
;MKTKTPNLTEMGVLNPEQIIHYAAVHVSEDMDVLKINYRRPKGSFLPKRRRYEFKRLGKPMPGSELRGTQAIRYEISPILLRAIAELDALLSDGKRTAATKEILHQELSELQTEMSERIAHLSKMIDTLD
;
A
#
# COMPACT_ATOMS: atom_id res chain seq x y z
N MET A 1 7.89 4.35 -13.03
CA MET A 1 6.99 5.45 -13.42
C MET A 1 6.30 5.93 -12.14
N LYS A 2 6.14 7.23 -11.89
CA LYS A 2 5.40 7.69 -10.71
C LYS A 2 3.91 7.44 -10.93
N THR A 3 3.29 6.64 -10.08
CA THR A 3 1.84 6.39 -10.11
C THR A 3 1.13 7.71 -9.84
N LYS A 4 0.22 8.14 -10.72
CA LYS A 4 -0.53 9.38 -10.53
C LYS A 4 -1.59 9.17 -9.46
N THR A 5 -1.64 10.05 -8.46
CA THR A 5 -2.58 9.94 -7.33
C THR A 5 -3.36 11.25 -7.08
N PRO A 6 -4.08 11.80 -8.07
CA PRO A 6 -4.80 13.07 -7.92
C PRO A 6 -5.85 13.04 -6.79
N ASN A 7 -6.60 11.96 -6.63
CA ASN A 7 -7.64 11.90 -5.60
C ASN A 7 -7.03 11.85 -4.19
N LEU A 8 -5.93 11.13 -3.99
CA LEU A 8 -5.21 11.16 -2.72
C LEU A 8 -4.66 12.55 -2.41
N THR A 9 -4.12 13.26 -3.41
CA THR A 9 -3.62 14.63 -3.23
C THR A 9 -4.75 15.60 -2.87
N GLU A 10 -5.91 15.52 -3.51
CA GLU A 10 -7.10 16.31 -3.16
C GLU A 10 -7.57 16.05 -1.72
N MET A 11 -7.44 14.81 -1.22
CA MET A 11 -7.67 14.47 0.18
C MET A 11 -6.59 14.97 1.14
N GLY A 12 -5.54 15.65 0.65
CA GLY A 12 -4.44 16.16 1.44
C GLY A 12 -3.34 15.13 1.74
N VAL A 13 -3.30 14.00 1.02
CA VAL A 13 -2.17 13.07 1.05
C VAL A 13 -1.03 13.65 0.20
N LEU A 14 -0.04 14.22 0.88
CA LEU A 14 1.07 14.94 0.24
C LEU A 14 2.21 14.01 -0.22
N ASN A 15 2.41 12.88 0.47
CA ASN A 15 3.51 11.95 0.20
C ASN A 15 2.99 10.51 -0.02
N PRO A 16 2.38 10.21 -1.18
CA PRO A 16 1.82 8.89 -1.47
C PRO A 16 2.87 7.76 -1.44
N GLU A 17 4.11 8.05 -1.88
CA GLU A 17 5.22 7.09 -1.93
C GLU A 17 5.66 6.57 -0.56
N GLN A 18 5.30 7.27 0.51
CA GLN A 18 5.62 6.86 1.88
C GLN A 18 4.56 5.93 2.47
N ILE A 19 3.47 5.65 1.75
CA ILE A 19 2.39 4.78 2.23
C ILE A 19 2.89 3.33 2.25
N ILE A 20 2.72 2.68 3.40
CA ILE A 20 3.07 1.26 3.56
C ILE A 20 1.85 0.38 3.35
N HIS A 21 0.73 0.78 3.95
CA HIS A 21 -0.51 0.01 3.94
C HIS A 21 -1.70 0.91 4.30
N TYR A 22 -2.88 0.55 3.81
CA TYR A 22 -4.13 1.22 4.15
C TYR A 22 -5.20 0.20 4.55
N ALA A 23 -6.18 0.64 5.32
CA ALA A 23 -7.36 -0.14 5.67
C ALA A 23 -8.61 0.73 5.51
N ALA A 24 -9.61 0.25 4.77
CA ALA A 24 -10.94 0.84 4.67
C ALA A 24 -11.91 0.01 5.51
N VAL A 25 -12.66 0.66 6.40
CA VAL A 25 -13.58 0.00 7.34
C VAL A 25 -14.92 0.72 7.32
N HIS A 26 -16.00 -0.05 7.24
CA HIS A 26 -17.36 0.46 7.43
C HIS A 26 -17.63 0.58 8.94
N VAL A 27 -18.00 1.78 9.42
CA VAL A 27 -18.08 2.07 10.87
C VAL A 27 -19.52 2.29 11.34
N SER A 28 -20.37 2.89 10.52
CA SER A 28 -21.81 3.04 10.75
C SER A 28 -22.55 2.98 9.42
N GLU A 29 -23.88 2.81 9.43
CA GLU A 29 -24.70 2.73 8.21
C GLU A 29 -24.37 3.80 7.16
N ASP A 30 -24.08 5.01 7.61
CA ASP A 30 -23.81 6.17 6.77
C ASP A 30 -22.32 6.57 6.72
N MET A 31 -21.39 5.78 7.27
CA MET A 31 -19.99 6.19 7.39
C MET A 31 -18.97 5.07 7.11
N ASP A 32 -17.97 5.43 6.31
CA ASP A 32 -16.76 4.66 6.10
C ASP A 32 -15.53 5.43 6.59
N VAL A 33 -14.52 4.69 7.04
CA VAL A 33 -13.25 5.24 7.50
C VAL A 33 -12.09 4.61 6.75
N LEU A 34 -11.27 5.45 6.13
CA LEU A 34 -9.99 5.06 5.53
C LEU A 34 -8.84 5.42 6.48
N LYS A 35 -8.03 4.44 6.83
CA LYS A 35 -6.80 4.61 7.61
C LYS A 35 -5.60 4.37 6.70
N ILE A 36 -4.72 5.36 6.57
CA ILE A 36 -3.49 5.26 5.79
C ILE A 36 -2.30 5.28 6.75
N ASN A 37 -1.41 4.30 6.64
CA ASN A 37 -0.19 4.21 7.44
C ASN A 37 1.04 4.56 6.58
N TYR A 38 1.89 5.42 7.13
CA TYR A 38 3.09 5.92 6.45
C TYR A 38 4.35 5.32 7.09
N ARG A 39 5.40 5.18 6.28
CA ARG A 39 6.76 4.93 6.74
C ARG A 39 7.24 6.18 7.45
N ARG A 40 7.50 6.08 8.75
CA ARG A 40 8.03 7.19 9.55
C ARG A 40 9.57 7.16 9.49
N PRO A 41 10.25 8.10 8.80
CA PRO A 41 11.68 8.25 8.95
C PRO A 41 12.02 8.72 10.38
N LYS A 42 13.16 8.27 10.92
CA LYS A 42 13.66 8.73 12.22
C LYS A 42 13.80 10.26 12.18
N GLY A 43 13.26 10.96 13.20
CA GLY A 43 13.26 12.43 13.25
C GLY A 43 12.10 13.13 12.53
N SER A 44 11.18 12.40 11.89
CA SER A 44 10.02 13.00 11.23
C SER A 44 8.90 13.38 12.20
N PHE A 45 8.38 14.60 12.02
CA PHE A 45 7.17 15.11 12.68
C PHE A 45 5.86 14.63 12.03
N LEU A 46 5.93 13.91 10.91
CA LEU A 46 4.73 13.40 10.25
C LEU A 46 4.05 12.30 11.09
N PRO A 47 2.71 12.31 11.19
CA PRO A 47 1.98 11.29 11.91
C PRO A 47 2.12 9.94 11.21
N LYS A 48 2.33 8.88 12.00
CA LYS A 48 2.45 7.49 11.52
C LYS A 48 1.20 7.01 10.76
N ARG A 49 0.03 7.56 11.12
CA ARG A 49 -1.27 7.19 10.56
C ARG A 49 -2.11 8.43 10.33
N ARG A 50 -2.81 8.49 9.20
CA ARG A 50 -3.91 9.45 8.96
C ARG A 50 -5.24 8.70 8.83
N ARG A 51 -6.29 9.35 9.30
CA ARG A 51 -7.67 8.83 9.27
C ARG A 51 -8.51 9.79 8.46
N TYR A 52 -9.31 9.25 7.55
CA TYR A 52 -10.26 9.98 6.71
C TYR A 52 -11.63 9.36 6.89
N GLU A 53 -12.64 10.21 7.02
CA GLU A 53 -14.03 9.80 7.23
C GLU A 53 -14.84 10.18 6.01
N PHE A 54 -15.66 9.26 5.54
CA PHE A 54 -16.46 9.41 4.34
C PHE A 54 -17.91 9.13 4.68
N LYS A 55 -18.76 10.13 4.48
CA LYS A 55 -20.20 9.94 4.57
C LYS A 55 -20.71 9.23 3.32
N ARG A 56 -21.53 8.21 3.50
CA ARG A 56 -22.23 7.49 2.44
C ARG A 56 -23.40 8.31 1.92
N LEU A 57 -23.69 8.16 0.63
CA LEU A 57 -24.82 8.83 0.00
C LEU A 57 -26.09 8.01 0.26
N GLY A 58 -27.00 8.56 1.06
CA GLY A 58 -28.33 7.97 1.27
C GLY A 58 -29.22 8.23 0.05
N LYS A 59 -29.75 7.18 -0.56
CA LYS A 59 -30.75 7.26 -1.62
C LYS A 59 -32.07 6.66 -1.15
N PRO A 60 -33.21 7.33 -1.38
CA PRO A 60 -34.51 6.74 -1.08
C PRO A 60 -34.74 5.52 -1.97
N MET A 61 -35.15 4.41 -1.37
CA MET A 61 -35.45 3.18 -2.07
C MET A 61 -36.86 3.27 -2.67
N PRO A 62 -37.05 3.01 -3.98
CA PRO A 62 -38.37 3.07 -4.58
C PRO A 62 -39.22 1.88 -4.11
N GLY A 63 -40.27 2.17 -3.31
CA GLY A 63 -41.23 1.19 -2.82
C GLY A 63 -42.15 1.82 -1.75
N SER A 64 -43.46 1.80 -1.98
CA SER A 64 -44.47 2.47 -1.14
C SER A 64 -44.62 1.87 0.28
N GLU A 65 -43.97 0.74 0.57
CA GLU A 65 -44.18 -0.05 1.79
C GLU A 65 -43.13 0.18 2.87
N LEU A 66 -41.97 0.77 2.54
CA LEU A 66 -40.88 1.01 3.50
C LEU A 66 -41.07 2.38 4.19
N ARG A 67 -41.19 2.40 5.53
CA ARG A 67 -41.24 3.63 6.34
C ARG A 67 -39.99 3.74 7.23
N GLY A 68 -39.52 4.97 7.44
CA GLY A 68 -38.40 5.26 8.35
C GLY A 68 -37.02 4.98 7.76
N THR A 69 -36.04 4.60 8.60
CA THR A 69 -34.63 4.37 8.21
C THR A 69 -34.45 3.23 7.20
N GLN A 70 -35.41 2.31 7.11
CA GLN A 70 -35.42 1.20 6.15
C GLN A 70 -35.70 1.64 4.70
N ALA A 71 -36.12 2.89 4.49
CA ALA A 71 -36.36 3.45 3.16
C ALA A 71 -35.11 4.09 2.54
N ILE A 72 -33.96 4.08 3.23
CA ILE A 72 -32.73 4.75 2.76
C ILE A 72 -31.64 3.71 2.53
N ARG A 73 -31.17 3.62 1.28
CA ARG A 73 -29.99 2.82 0.93
C ARG A 73 -28.76 3.72 0.93
N TYR A 74 -27.77 3.37 1.74
CA TYR A 74 -26.49 4.07 1.77
C TYR A 74 -25.49 3.47 0.79
N GLU A 75 -25.06 4.27 -0.17
CA GLU A 75 -24.02 3.91 -1.14
C GLU A 75 -22.66 4.48 -0.72
N ILE A 76 -21.61 3.70 -0.99
CA ILE A 76 -20.24 4.07 -0.66
C ILE A 76 -19.85 5.39 -1.37
N SER A 77 -19.01 6.19 -0.72
CA SER A 77 -18.58 7.47 -1.31
C SER A 77 -17.77 7.25 -2.61
N PRO A 78 -18.10 7.92 -3.73
CA PRO A 78 -17.31 7.85 -4.95
C PRO A 78 -15.85 8.30 -4.77
N ILE A 79 -15.62 9.24 -3.85
CA ILE A 79 -14.27 9.74 -3.53
C ILE A 79 -13.45 8.61 -2.87
N LEU A 80 -14.06 7.87 -1.94
CA LEU A 80 -13.42 6.73 -1.28
C LEU A 80 -13.03 5.64 -2.29
N LEU A 81 -13.92 5.31 -3.24
CA LEU A 81 -13.62 4.31 -4.27
C LEU A 81 -12.42 4.70 -5.14
N ARG A 82 -12.36 5.97 -5.57
CA ARG A 82 -11.24 6.48 -6.37
C ARG A 82 -9.94 6.46 -5.58
N ALA A 83 -9.99 6.87 -4.31
CA ALA A 83 -8.83 6.84 -3.43
C ALA A 83 -8.31 5.41 -3.20
N ILE A 84 -9.20 4.43 -3.00
CA ILE A 84 -8.83 3.01 -2.87
C ILE A 84 -8.15 2.51 -4.14
N ALA A 85 -8.71 2.81 -5.32
CA ALA A 85 -8.12 2.41 -6.59
C ALA A 85 -6.71 2.98 -6.80
N GLU A 86 -6.48 4.25 -6.42
CA GLU A 86 -5.15 4.85 -6.46
C GLU A 86 -4.17 4.22 -5.45
N LEU A 87 -4.65 3.89 -4.23
CA LEU A 87 -3.83 3.21 -3.23
C LEU A 87 -3.46 1.79 -3.65
N ASP A 88 -4.38 1.07 -4.28
CA ASP A 88 -4.12 -0.25 -4.83
C ASP A 88 -3.09 -0.20 -5.94
N ALA A 89 -3.21 0.74 -6.88
CA ALA A 89 -2.22 0.94 -7.93
C ALA A 89 -0.83 1.26 -7.35
N LEU A 90 -0.77 2.18 -6.38
CA LEU A 90 0.47 2.60 -5.74
C LEU A 90 1.14 1.45 -4.98
N LEU A 91 0.37 0.69 -4.19
CA LEU A 91 0.91 -0.43 -3.42
C LEU A 91 1.20 -1.67 -4.27
N SER A 92 0.57 -1.80 -5.44
CA SER A 92 0.89 -2.85 -6.41
C SER A 92 2.29 -2.62 -6.99
N ASP A 93 2.62 -1.37 -7.34
CA ASP A 93 3.98 -0.98 -7.79
C ASP A 93 5.01 -1.12 -6.66
N GLY A 94 4.65 -0.76 -5.43
CA GLY A 94 5.48 -0.89 -4.23
C GLY A 94 5.78 -2.33 -3.81
N LYS A 95 4.78 -3.23 -3.88
CA LYS A 95 4.98 -4.67 -3.67
C LYS A 95 5.89 -5.27 -4.74
N ARG A 96 5.75 -4.82 -5.99
CA ARG A 96 6.63 -5.21 -7.09
C ARG A 96 8.08 -4.82 -6.81
N THR A 97 8.32 -3.57 -6.41
CA THR A 97 9.68 -3.08 -6.10
C THR A 97 10.30 -3.69 -4.84
N ALA A 98 9.53 -3.93 -3.78
CA ALA A 98 10.00 -4.63 -2.59
C ALA A 98 10.37 -6.09 -2.92
N ALA A 99 9.49 -6.80 -3.64
CA ALA A 99 9.77 -8.15 -4.13
C ALA A 99 11.01 -8.18 -5.03
N THR A 100 11.16 -7.24 -5.97
CA THR A 100 12.37 -7.14 -6.82
C THR A 100 13.63 -6.88 -6.00
N LYS A 101 13.57 -6.05 -4.96
CA LYS A 101 14.73 -5.79 -4.09
C LYS A 101 15.15 -7.05 -3.31
N GLU A 102 14.20 -7.78 -2.75
CA GLU A 102 14.49 -9.04 -2.04
C GLU A 102 15.04 -10.11 -2.99
N ILE A 103 14.49 -10.23 -4.20
CA ILE A 103 15.02 -11.13 -5.23
C ILE A 103 16.46 -10.76 -5.61
N LEU A 104 16.75 -9.48 -5.86
CA LEU A 104 18.11 -9.03 -6.20
C LEU A 104 19.10 -9.23 -5.05
N HIS A 105 18.67 -9.07 -3.79
CA HIS A 105 19.52 -9.38 -2.64
C HIS A 105 19.81 -10.87 -2.52
N GLN A 106 18.82 -11.71 -2.81
CA GLN A 106 18.98 -13.16 -2.80
C GLN A 106 19.96 -13.62 -3.89
N GLU A 107 19.78 -13.15 -5.14
CA GLU A 107 20.70 -13.44 -6.25
C GLU A 107 22.13 -12.99 -5.94
N LEU A 108 22.32 -11.80 -5.34
CA LEU A 108 23.64 -11.29 -4.97
C LEU A 108 24.31 -12.16 -3.90
N SER A 109 23.53 -12.63 -2.91
CA SER A 109 24.02 -13.54 -1.87
C SER A 109 24.46 -14.89 -2.46
N GLU A 110 23.69 -15.44 -3.39
CA GLU A 110 24.01 -16.72 -4.05
C GLU A 110 25.30 -16.60 -4.88
N LEU A 111 25.44 -15.52 -5.66
CA LEU A 111 26.65 -15.22 -6.42
C LEU A 111 27.89 -15.06 -5.53
N GLN A 112 27.74 -14.42 -4.37
CA GLN A 112 28.84 -14.30 -3.40
C GLN A 112 29.29 -15.66 -2.88
N THR A 113 28.36 -16.55 -2.54
CA THR A 113 28.69 -17.91 -2.09
C THR A 113 29.41 -18.70 -3.20
N GLU A 114 28.86 -18.72 -4.41
CA GLU A 114 29.44 -19.46 -5.53
C GLU A 114 30.85 -18.96 -5.90
N MET A 115 31.05 -17.63 -5.87
CA MET A 115 32.36 -17.05 -6.14
C MET A 115 33.37 -17.33 -5.01
N SER A 116 32.91 -17.33 -3.74
CA SER A 116 33.76 -17.68 -2.60
C SER A 116 34.21 -19.13 -2.65
N GLU A 117 33.33 -20.06 -3.03
CA GLU A 117 33.65 -21.47 -3.24
C GLU A 117 34.68 -21.65 -4.37
N ARG A 118 34.49 -20.96 -5.50
CA ARG A 118 35.44 -20.98 -6.62
C ARG A 118 36.81 -20.43 -6.23
N ILE A 119 36.86 -19.33 -5.48
CA ILE A 119 38.11 -18.76 -4.98
C ILE A 119 38.80 -19.76 -4.05
N ALA A 120 38.09 -20.34 -3.09
CA ALA A 120 38.65 -21.32 -2.16
C ALA A 120 39.20 -22.57 -2.88
N HIS A 121 38.50 -23.03 -3.93
CA HIS A 121 38.96 -24.13 -4.76
C HIS A 121 40.24 -23.78 -5.52
N LEU A 122 40.29 -22.60 -6.15
CA LEU A 122 41.48 -22.13 -6.86
C LEU A 122 42.67 -21.93 -5.93
N SER A 123 42.47 -21.37 -4.73
CA SER A 123 43.52 -21.26 -3.71
C SER A 123 44.08 -22.63 -3.33
N LYS A 124 43.22 -23.63 -3.07
CA LYS A 124 43.67 -24.99 -2.79
C LYS A 124 44.45 -25.60 -3.95
N MET A 125 44.01 -25.39 -5.20
CA MET A 125 44.75 -25.87 -6.37
C MET A 125 46.14 -25.25 -6.47
N ILE A 126 46.27 -23.95 -6.16
CA ILE A 126 47.56 -23.26 -6.13
C ILE A 126 48.44 -23.82 -5.01
N ASP A 127 47.91 -24.01 -3.81
CA ASP A 127 48.66 -24.60 -2.68
C ASP A 127 49.13 -26.04 -2.96
N THR A 128 48.46 -26.77 -3.85
CA THR A 128 48.88 -28.12 -4.29
C THR A 128 49.90 -28.14 -5.43
N LEU A 129 50.23 -26.98 -6.00
CA LEU A 129 51.19 -26.85 -7.12
C LEU A 129 52.62 -26.49 -6.67
N ASP A 130 52.85 -26.37 -5.36
CA ASP A 130 54.18 -26.36 -4.71
C ASP A 130 54.59 -27.78 -4.26
#